data_AF-A0A194PI55-F1
#
_entry.id   AF-A0A194PI55-F1
#
_cell.length_a   1.000
_cell.length_b   1.000
_cell.length_c   1.000
_cell.angle_alpha   90.00
_cell.angle_beta   90.00
_cell.angle_gamma   90.00
#
_symmetry.space_group_name_H-M   'P 1'
#
loop_
_entity.id
_entity.type
_entity.pdbx_description
1 polymer ?
#
loop_
_entity_poly.entity_id
_entity_poly.type
_entity_poly.pdbx_seq_one_letter_code
_entity_poly.pdbx_strand_id
1 'polypeptide(L)'
;MGSKLVGAATGQIYVLNIVILVLYRTGYNGEFLGVGGTWNLNEEKNPDAEIVASGVIVGYLIYTLVQVVTFLFGTTEHKRALGDIVMNFVGVFLWIAVGAVALHYWGGYQGEHQFQFVFAERQVGLAVGALCVIQGAVYLLDTCLYTGSLVTISPISKDFLCELDIYAVTIAPLTEDVLGQWKPTVKEVTEKNWETTFYCVLDNMVSEFGGGARVVWDMSAGDREAEAQAKKGEEGDGNERDSRAAAALKRNWCIGLRITEMILSVIAIGLIVGALYSPQVVQSDHRHIALIFSSYSSYIIITGVLIIARLLGESAGWRTSIGFSIMGFIMFTAAAAVIFYDWHRSYYANLRPNKEAYDLLISSGVFSIINAAVFLVHIFLTFK
;
A
#
# COMPACT_ATOMS: atom_id res chain seq x y z
N MET A 1 9.45 22.86 -14.76
CA MET A 1 9.07 23.36 -13.42
C MET A 1 8.23 22.34 -12.66
N GLY A 2 7.13 21.82 -13.21
CA GLY A 2 6.29 20.81 -12.53
C GLY A 2 6.93 19.43 -12.30
N SER A 3 7.92 18.98 -13.09
CA SER A 3 8.50 17.64 -12.94
C SER A 3 9.48 17.47 -11.78
N LYS A 4 10.27 18.51 -11.44
CA LYS A 4 11.24 18.46 -10.32
C LYS A 4 10.56 18.58 -8.95
N LEU A 5 9.49 19.37 -8.85
CA LEU A 5 8.64 19.49 -7.65
C LEU A 5 7.90 18.17 -7.36
N VAL A 6 7.38 17.51 -8.40
CA VAL A 6 6.77 16.18 -8.29
C VAL A 6 7.81 15.13 -7.88
N GLY A 7 9.03 15.18 -8.41
CA GLY A 7 10.12 14.26 -8.01
C GLY A 7 10.51 14.38 -6.53
N ALA A 8 10.58 15.61 -6.00
CA ALA A 8 10.85 15.85 -4.58
C ALA A 8 9.70 15.38 -3.67
N ALA A 9 8.44 15.66 -4.05
CA ALA A 9 7.26 15.16 -3.34
C ALA A 9 7.18 13.63 -3.34
N THR A 10 7.49 12.99 -4.48
CA THR A 10 7.51 11.51 -4.59
C THR A 10 8.59 10.88 -3.70
N GLY A 11 9.77 11.50 -3.60
CA GLY A 11 10.84 11.06 -2.69
C GLY A 11 10.44 11.16 -1.21
N GLN A 12 9.77 12.24 -0.83
CA GLN A 12 9.27 12.44 0.53
C GLN A 12 8.21 11.40 0.92
N ILE A 13 7.29 11.06 0.00
CA ILE A 13 6.29 10.00 0.19
C ILE A 13 6.94 8.66 0.53
N TYR A 14 8.03 8.30 -0.14
CA TYR A 14 8.70 7.02 0.10
C TYR A 14 9.35 6.94 1.48
N VAL A 15 10.06 8.01 1.89
CA VAL A 15 10.73 8.07 3.19
C VAL A 15 9.71 7.99 4.31
N LEU A 16 8.63 8.77 4.22
CA LEU A 16 7.57 8.76 5.23
C LEU A 16 6.87 7.40 5.34
N ASN A 17 6.57 6.74 4.21
CA ASN A 17 5.99 5.39 4.23
C ASN A 17 6.89 4.38 4.97
N ILE A 18 8.22 4.45 4.80
CA ILE A 18 9.16 3.59 5.53
C ILE A 18 9.17 3.92 7.02
N VAL A 19 9.28 5.21 7.38
CA VAL A 19 9.30 5.63 8.79
C VAL A 19 8.03 5.17 9.51
N ILE A 20 6.86 5.40 8.90
CA ILE A 20 5.58 4.97 9.45
C ILE A 20 5.54 3.46 9.61
N LEU A 21 5.99 2.69 8.61
CA LEU A 21 6.02 1.22 8.69
C LEU A 21 6.90 0.72 9.82
N VAL A 22 8.09 1.29 10.02
CA VAL A 22 9.00 0.90 11.11
C VAL A 22 8.34 1.17 12.46
N LEU A 23 7.80 2.36 12.68
CA LEU A 23 7.11 2.70 13.93
C LEU A 23 5.87 1.81 14.16
N TYR A 24 5.09 1.57 13.12
CA TYR A 24 3.94 0.67 13.15
C TYR A 24 4.34 -0.78 13.49
N ARG A 25 5.52 -1.24 13.04
CA ARG A 25 5.96 -2.63 13.18
C ARG A 25 6.77 -2.92 14.44
N THR A 26 7.50 -1.94 14.97
CA THR A 26 8.42 -2.12 16.12
C THR A 26 8.21 -1.10 17.24
N GLY A 27 7.14 -0.30 17.18
CA GLY A 27 6.89 0.80 18.11
C GLY A 27 6.45 0.39 19.52
N TYR A 28 6.16 -0.89 19.76
CA TYR A 28 5.74 -1.38 21.08
C TYR A 28 6.91 -2.08 21.78
N ASN A 29 7.86 -1.33 22.33
CA ASN A 29 9.09 -1.88 22.94
C ASN A 29 9.85 -2.85 22.01
N GLY A 30 9.85 -2.60 20.69
CA GLY A 30 10.48 -3.46 19.68
C GLY A 30 9.55 -4.51 19.10
N GLU A 31 8.34 -4.66 19.65
CA GLU A 31 7.27 -5.53 19.16
C GLU A 31 6.26 -4.76 18.29
N PHE A 32 5.32 -5.51 17.73
CA PHE A 32 4.26 -4.99 16.90
C PHE A 32 3.36 -4.00 17.66
N LEU A 33 3.30 -2.76 17.18
CA LEU A 33 2.46 -1.70 17.75
C LEU A 33 1.02 -1.78 17.23
N GLY A 34 0.87 -1.77 15.90
CA GLY A 34 -0.44 -1.68 15.26
C GLY A 34 -1.14 -0.33 15.45
N VAL A 35 -2.38 -0.24 14.96
CA VAL A 35 -3.21 0.98 15.05
C VAL A 35 -4.34 0.83 16.06
N GLY A 36 -4.82 -0.39 16.31
CA GLY A 36 -5.85 -0.67 17.32
C GLY A 36 -5.29 -0.79 18.74
N GLY A 37 -4.89 0.32 19.37
CA GLY A 37 -4.63 0.36 20.82
C GLY A 37 -5.90 0.15 21.64
N THR A 38 -5.81 -0.38 22.86
CA THR A 38 -6.95 -0.45 23.79
C THR A 38 -7.33 0.94 24.27
N TRP A 39 -8.43 1.50 23.74
CA TRP A 39 -8.96 2.81 24.12
C TRP A 39 -9.47 2.82 25.57
N ASN A 40 -10.00 1.70 26.06
CA ASN A 40 -10.41 1.49 27.45
C ASN A 40 -10.29 -0.01 27.80
N LEU A 41 -10.12 -0.36 29.08
CA LEU A 41 -10.07 -1.75 29.56
C LEU A 41 -11.35 -2.56 29.24
N ASN A 42 -12.43 -1.86 28.87
CA ASN A 42 -13.73 -2.46 28.54
C ASN A 42 -14.02 -2.53 27.04
N GLU A 43 -13.10 -2.09 26.17
CA GLU A 43 -13.30 -2.11 24.72
C GLU A 43 -12.47 -3.23 24.07
N GLU A 44 -13.15 -4.19 23.47
CA GLU A 44 -12.50 -5.26 22.70
C GLU A 44 -11.88 -4.69 21.43
N LYS A 45 -10.62 -5.03 21.18
CA LYS A 45 -9.88 -4.59 19.98
C LYS A 45 -10.57 -5.12 18.73
N ASN A 46 -11.20 -4.23 17.96
CA ASN A 46 -11.81 -4.61 16.69
C ASN A 46 -10.70 -4.87 15.63
N PRO A 47 -10.65 -6.07 15.00
CA PRO A 47 -9.69 -6.37 13.93
C PRO A 47 -9.82 -5.42 12.73
N ASP A 48 -10.98 -4.79 12.50
CA ASP A 48 -11.25 -3.94 11.35
C ASP A 48 -10.28 -2.75 11.24
N ALA A 49 -9.96 -2.11 12.37
CA ALA A 49 -9.03 -0.98 12.39
C ALA A 49 -7.62 -1.39 11.94
N GLU A 50 -7.18 -2.57 12.36
CA GLU A 50 -5.87 -3.12 12.01
C GLU A 50 -5.83 -3.59 10.55
N ILE A 51 -6.92 -4.16 10.05
CA ILE A 51 -7.07 -4.55 8.65
C ILE A 51 -6.94 -3.34 7.73
N VAL A 52 -7.65 -2.26 8.02
CA VAL A 52 -7.59 -1.04 7.22
C VAL A 52 -6.20 -0.40 7.31
N ALA A 53 -5.65 -0.26 8.52
CA ALA A 53 -4.34 0.35 8.73
C ALA A 53 -3.21 -0.42 8.02
N SER A 54 -3.14 -1.74 8.23
CA SER A 54 -2.15 -2.60 7.58
C SER A 54 -2.23 -2.53 6.05
N GLY A 55 -3.43 -2.50 5.49
CA GLY A 55 -3.66 -2.39 4.06
C GLY A 55 -3.19 -1.10 3.46
N VAL A 56 -3.42 0.02 4.14
CA VAL A 56 -2.94 1.34 3.70
C VAL A 56 -1.43 1.39 3.80
N ILE A 57 -0.86 1.11 4.96
CA ILE A 57 0.59 1.26 5.20
C ILE A 57 1.38 0.34 4.24
N VAL A 58 1.03 -0.95 4.18
CA VAL A 58 1.75 -1.92 3.34
C VAL A 58 1.35 -1.81 1.87
N GLY A 59 0.09 -1.51 1.56
CA GLY A 59 -0.36 -1.38 0.17
C GLY A 59 0.26 -0.19 -0.55
N TYR A 60 0.36 0.96 0.11
CA TYR A 60 1.06 2.12 -0.46
C TYR A 60 2.57 1.87 -0.57
N LEU A 61 3.17 1.11 0.34
CA LEU A 61 4.57 0.68 0.21
C LEU A 61 4.79 -0.23 -1.00
N ILE A 62 3.94 -1.25 -1.20
CA ILE A 62 4.01 -2.14 -2.36
C ILE A 62 3.82 -1.32 -3.64
N TYR A 63 2.86 -0.41 -3.65
CA TYR A 63 2.59 0.46 -4.79
C TYR A 63 3.81 1.30 -5.16
N THR A 64 4.38 2.05 -4.20
CA THR A 64 5.56 2.87 -4.47
C THR A 64 6.77 2.02 -4.87
N LEU A 65 6.96 0.85 -4.26
CA LEU A 65 8.05 -0.06 -4.61
C LEU A 65 7.93 -0.55 -6.06
N VAL A 66 6.75 -0.99 -6.49
CA VAL A 66 6.52 -1.44 -7.87
C VAL A 66 6.75 -0.29 -8.85
N GLN A 67 6.34 0.94 -8.50
CA GLN A 67 6.58 2.11 -9.35
C GLN A 67 8.06 2.46 -9.44
N VAL A 68 8.80 2.46 -8.32
CA VAL A 68 10.25 2.69 -8.32
C VAL A 68 10.98 1.65 -9.15
N VAL A 69 10.66 0.36 -8.97
CA VAL A 69 11.24 -0.72 -9.77
C VAL A 69 10.92 -0.50 -11.25
N THR A 70 9.67 -0.18 -11.59
CA THR A 70 9.28 0.05 -12.98
C THR A 70 9.96 1.28 -13.59
N PHE A 71 10.19 2.32 -12.78
CA PHE A 71 10.95 3.51 -13.18
C PHE A 71 12.42 3.15 -13.48
N LEU A 72 13.07 2.37 -12.61
CA LEU A 72 14.46 1.94 -12.79
C LEU A 72 14.69 1.06 -14.02
N PHE A 73 13.70 0.23 -14.39
CA PHE A 73 13.75 -0.61 -15.59
C PHE A 73 13.08 0.04 -16.83
N GLY A 74 12.49 1.22 -16.66
CA GLY A 74 11.77 2.02 -17.66
C GLY A 74 12.70 2.85 -18.55
N THR A 75 12.30 3.11 -19.80
CA THR A 75 12.81 4.29 -20.52
C THR A 75 12.21 5.53 -19.84
N THR A 76 12.98 6.62 -19.74
CA THR A 76 12.72 7.81 -18.91
C THR A 76 11.45 8.61 -19.24
N GLU A 77 10.65 8.17 -20.20
CA GLU A 77 9.33 8.74 -20.48
C GLU A 77 8.26 8.10 -19.59
N HIS A 78 8.28 8.46 -18.31
CA HIS A 78 7.15 8.18 -17.43
C HIS A 78 5.97 9.04 -17.89
N LYS A 79 5.17 8.50 -18.81
CA LYS A 79 3.82 9.01 -19.03
C LYS A 79 3.10 8.93 -17.70
N ARG A 80 2.67 10.09 -17.22
CA ARG A 80 1.95 10.20 -15.96
C ARG A 80 0.70 9.34 -16.05
N ALA A 81 0.69 8.22 -15.33
CA ALA A 81 -0.39 7.26 -15.40
C ALA A 81 -1.57 7.76 -14.57
N LEU A 82 -2.78 7.73 -15.12
CA LEU A 82 -4.05 7.95 -14.41
C LEU A 82 -4.16 7.04 -13.20
N GLY A 83 -3.56 5.84 -13.25
CA GLY A 83 -3.42 4.96 -12.08
C GLY A 83 -2.75 5.64 -10.89
N ASP A 84 -1.69 6.41 -11.11
CA ASP A 84 -0.98 7.14 -10.06
C ASP A 84 -1.83 8.29 -9.49
N ILE A 85 -2.58 8.98 -10.35
CA ILE A 85 -3.53 10.03 -9.91
C ILE A 85 -4.57 9.43 -8.99
N VAL A 86 -5.20 8.33 -9.41
CA VAL A 86 -6.26 7.68 -8.65
C VAL A 86 -5.70 7.15 -7.33
N MET A 87 -4.51 6.54 -7.35
CA MET A 87 -3.86 6.04 -6.14
C MET A 87 -3.55 7.17 -5.16
N ASN A 88 -3.04 8.30 -5.64
CA ASN A 88 -2.73 9.47 -4.81
C ASN A 88 -4.02 10.08 -4.23
N PHE A 89 -5.06 10.23 -5.05
CA PHE A 89 -6.36 10.75 -4.61
C PHE A 89 -7.00 9.87 -3.54
N VAL A 90 -7.05 8.55 -3.76
CA VAL A 90 -7.50 7.57 -2.76
C VAL A 90 -6.61 7.63 -1.51
N GLY A 91 -5.32 7.91 -1.70
CA GLY A 91 -4.33 7.99 -0.62
C GLY A 91 -4.63 9.10 0.36
N VAL A 92 -5.10 10.25 -0.12
CA VAL A 92 -5.53 11.36 0.76
C VAL A 92 -6.52 10.86 1.81
N PHE A 93 -7.59 10.19 1.37
CA PHE A 93 -8.65 9.76 2.27
C PHE A 93 -8.22 8.60 3.16
N LEU A 94 -7.51 7.62 2.60
CA LEU A 94 -7.10 6.43 3.34
C LEU A 94 -6.04 6.75 4.41
N TRP A 95 -5.02 7.55 4.09
CA TRP A 95 -3.99 7.94 5.06
C TRP A 95 -4.55 8.82 6.17
N ILE A 96 -5.43 9.78 5.85
CA ILE A 96 -6.11 10.60 6.86
C ILE A 96 -7.01 9.73 7.74
N ALA A 97 -7.76 8.79 7.17
CA ALA A 97 -8.62 7.89 7.94
C ALA A 97 -7.80 7.03 8.92
N VAL A 98 -6.71 6.41 8.45
CA VAL A 98 -5.82 5.61 9.32
C VAL A 98 -5.16 6.49 10.38
N GLY A 99 -4.74 7.70 10.04
CA GLY A 99 -4.21 8.66 11.00
C GLY A 99 -5.21 9.06 12.07
N ALA A 100 -6.46 9.34 11.68
CA ALA A 100 -7.54 9.65 12.61
C ALA A 100 -7.86 8.48 13.54
N VAL A 101 -7.92 7.25 13.01
CA VAL A 101 -8.15 6.03 13.78
C VAL A 101 -7.00 5.78 14.77
N ALA A 102 -5.75 5.95 14.35
CA ALA A 102 -4.59 5.82 15.23
C ALA A 102 -4.57 6.87 16.34
N LEU A 103 -4.82 8.15 16.00
CA LEU A 103 -4.91 9.23 16.98
C LEU A 103 -6.08 9.03 17.95
N HIS A 104 -7.18 8.45 17.47
CA HIS A 104 -8.25 8.01 18.32
C HIS A 104 -7.71 6.94 19.30
N TYR A 105 -7.48 5.71 18.85
CA TYR A 105 -7.10 4.59 19.74
C TYR A 105 -5.92 4.88 20.68
N TRP A 106 -4.85 5.51 20.17
CA TRP A 106 -3.67 5.84 20.98
C TRP A 106 -3.85 7.10 21.84
N GLY A 107 -4.74 8.02 21.47
CA GLY A 107 -5.10 9.18 22.30
C GLY A 107 -5.74 8.77 23.61
N GLY A 108 -6.64 7.78 23.55
CA GLY A 108 -7.34 7.19 24.69
C GLY A 108 -6.57 6.09 25.44
N TYR A 109 -5.45 5.62 24.90
CA TYR A 109 -4.72 4.47 25.44
C TYR A 109 -4.39 4.59 26.94
N GLN A 110 -4.78 3.58 27.70
CA GLN A 110 -4.45 3.38 29.11
C GLN A 110 -3.66 2.08 29.26
N GLY A 111 -2.42 2.15 29.72
CA GLY A 111 -1.60 0.95 29.98
C GLY A 111 -2.11 0.15 31.19
N GLU A 112 -1.70 -1.12 31.29
CA GLU A 112 -2.10 -2.07 32.35
C GLU A 112 -1.67 -1.64 33.76
N HIS A 113 -0.77 -0.66 33.89
CA HIS A 113 -0.33 -0.09 35.16
C HIS A 113 -1.01 1.27 35.40
N GLN A 114 -2.14 1.22 36.10
CA GLN A 114 -3.16 2.28 36.24
C GLN A 114 -2.72 3.66 36.83
N PHE A 115 -1.43 3.96 36.94
CA PHE A 115 -0.94 5.21 37.56
C PHE A 115 0.24 5.90 36.84
N GLN A 116 0.63 5.47 35.62
CA GLN A 116 1.63 6.17 34.81
C GLN A 116 0.99 6.83 33.59
N PHE A 117 1.15 8.15 33.46
CA PHE A 117 0.50 8.95 32.39
C PHE A 117 1.34 9.04 31.09
N VAL A 118 2.55 8.50 31.09
CA VAL A 118 3.50 8.58 29.96
C VAL A 118 4.02 7.17 29.66
N PHE A 119 3.43 6.52 28.65
CA PHE A 119 3.95 5.29 28.07
C PHE A 119 4.65 5.63 26.75
N ALA A 120 5.85 5.07 26.54
CA ALA A 120 6.59 5.26 25.30
C ALA A 120 5.76 4.80 24.09
N GLU A 121 5.05 3.68 24.22
CA GLU A 121 4.22 3.10 23.14
C GLU A 121 3.07 4.03 22.75
N ARG A 122 2.45 4.71 23.73
CA ARG A 122 1.40 5.70 23.49
C ARG A 122 1.92 6.86 22.66
N GLN A 123 3.12 7.35 22.97
CA GLN A 123 3.76 8.42 22.20
C GLN A 123 4.09 7.98 20.78
N VAL A 124 4.58 6.75 20.61
CA VAL A 124 4.86 6.19 19.28
C VAL A 124 3.56 6.00 18.48
N GLY A 125 2.48 5.52 19.09
CA GLY A 125 1.19 5.38 18.44
C GLY A 125 0.57 6.72 18.01
N LEU A 126 0.70 7.75 18.85
CA LEU A 126 0.32 9.12 18.50
C LEU A 126 1.19 9.68 17.36
N ALA A 127 2.49 9.39 17.36
CA ALA A 127 3.41 9.78 16.30
C ALA A 127 3.04 9.09 14.97
N VAL A 128 2.75 7.79 14.99
CA VAL A 128 2.24 7.05 13.80
C VAL A 128 0.97 7.72 13.28
N GLY A 129 0.01 8.04 14.16
CA GLY A 129 -1.22 8.71 13.76
C GLY A 129 -0.99 10.09 13.13
N ALA A 130 -0.13 10.92 13.73
CA ALA A 130 0.22 12.23 13.19
C ALA A 130 0.95 12.14 11.85
N LEU A 131 1.92 11.22 11.71
CA LEU A 131 2.65 10.99 10.46
C LEU A 131 1.72 10.48 9.35
N CYS A 132 0.72 9.65 9.65
CA CYS A 132 -0.29 9.24 8.68
C CYS A 132 -1.13 10.43 8.18
N VAL A 133 -1.50 11.38 9.05
CA VAL A 133 -2.21 12.60 8.64
C VAL A 133 -1.32 13.46 7.74
N ILE A 134 -0.06 13.64 8.10
CA ILE A 134 0.93 14.37 7.28
C ILE A 134 1.10 13.68 5.92
N GLN A 135 1.20 12.35 5.90
CA GLN A 135 1.30 11.57 4.67
C GLN A 135 0.09 11.80 3.75
N GLY A 136 -1.12 11.83 4.30
CA GLY A 136 -2.34 12.18 3.56
C GLY A 136 -2.30 13.60 2.98
N ALA A 137 -1.76 14.57 3.72
CA ALA A 137 -1.57 15.94 3.22
C ALA A 137 -0.52 16.00 2.10
N VAL A 138 0.56 15.21 2.17
CA VAL A 138 1.55 15.10 1.10
C VAL A 138 0.94 14.47 -0.17
N TYR A 139 0.10 13.42 -0.03
CA TYR A 139 -0.65 12.87 -1.16
C TYR A 139 -1.64 13.88 -1.78
N LEU A 140 -2.27 14.71 -0.95
CA LEU A 140 -3.15 15.78 -1.43
C LEU A 140 -2.36 16.80 -2.23
N LEU A 141 -1.21 17.21 -1.69
CA LEU A 141 -0.31 18.13 -2.37
C LEU A 141 0.18 17.57 -3.71
N ASP A 142 0.57 16.29 -3.76
CA ASP A 142 0.99 15.66 -5.01
C ASP A 142 -0.17 15.60 -6.02
N THR A 143 -1.39 15.29 -5.56
CA THR A 143 -2.61 15.33 -6.38
C THR A 143 -2.91 16.75 -6.89
N CYS A 144 -2.73 17.77 -6.06
CA CYS A 144 -2.94 19.18 -6.41
C CYS A 144 -1.85 19.72 -7.35
N LEU A 145 -0.59 19.34 -7.20
CA LEU A 145 0.48 19.70 -8.13
C LEU A 145 0.27 19.03 -9.49
N TYR A 146 -0.23 17.79 -9.46
CA TYR A 146 -0.58 17.03 -10.64
C TYR A 146 -1.72 17.70 -11.43
N THR A 147 -2.82 18.05 -10.75
CA THR A 147 -4.02 18.67 -11.35
C THR A 147 -3.87 20.18 -11.58
N GLY A 148 -3.07 20.87 -10.77
CA GLY A 148 -2.78 22.31 -10.83
C GLY A 148 -1.83 22.73 -11.94
N SER A 149 -1.16 21.78 -12.61
CA SER A 149 -0.60 22.05 -13.94
C SER A 149 -1.69 22.31 -15.00
N LEU A 150 -2.97 22.04 -14.67
CA LEU A 150 -4.16 22.41 -15.45
C LEU A 150 -4.95 23.59 -14.85
N VAL A 151 -4.71 23.99 -13.60
CA VAL A 151 -5.43 25.09 -12.91
C VAL A 151 -4.46 25.95 -12.12
N THR A 152 -4.33 27.22 -12.51
CA THR A 152 -3.49 28.26 -11.86
C THR A 152 -3.60 28.23 -10.33
N ILE A 153 -2.49 27.90 -9.68
CA ILE A 153 -2.36 27.82 -8.22
C ILE A 153 -2.49 29.22 -7.59
N SER A 154 -3.42 29.37 -6.65
CA SER A 154 -3.71 30.60 -5.88
C SER A 154 -2.60 30.93 -4.87
N PRO A 155 -2.34 32.22 -4.55
CA PRO A 155 -1.32 32.65 -3.59
C PRO A 155 -1.41 31.96 -2.20
N ILE A 156 -2.62 31.60 -1.76
CA ILE A 156 -2.89 31.01 -0.44
C ILE A 156 -2.17 29.67 -0.23
N SER A 157 -1.93 28.89 -1.29
CA SER A 157 -1.25 27.60 -1.16
C SER A 157 0.27 27.72 -1.01
N LYS A 158 0.86 28.89 -1.30
CA LYS A 158 2.29 29.14 -1.06
C LYS A 158 2.58 29.35 0.43
N ASP A 159 1.66 29.99 1.14
CA ASP A 159 1.78 30.23 2.57
C ASP A 159 1.65 28.92 3.36
N PHE A 160 0.75 28.02 2.94
CA PHE A 160 0.63 26.66 3.49
C PHE A 160 1.89 25.81 3.29
N LEU A 161 2.56 25.95 2.15
CA LEU A 161 3.82 25.26 1.83
C LEU A 161 4.97 25.71 2.74
N CYS A 162 5.06 27.00 3.04
CA CYS A 162 6.04 27.52 4.00
C CYS A 162 5.72 27.07 5.44
N GLU A 163 4.45 26.96 5.82
CA GLU A 163 4.07 26.40 7.12
C GLU A 163 4.45 24.91 7.25
N LEU A 164 4.26 24.11 6.20
CA LEU A 164 4.60 22.68 6.21
C LEU A 164 6.11 22.42 6.32
N ASP A 165 6.93 23.29 5.71
CA ASP A 165 8.39 23.27 5.83
C ASP A 165 8.84 23.59 7.27
N ILE A 166 8.15 24.55 7.92
CA ILE A 166 8.33 24.86 9.35
C ILE A 166 7.94 23.67 10.23
N TYR A 167 6.86 22.95 9.91
CA TYR A 167 6.45 21.74 10.65
C TYR A 167 7.46 20.59 10.46
N ALA A 168 8.01 20.37 9.26
CA ALA A 168 9.04 19.36 9.02
C ALA A 168 10.34 19.64 9.81
N VAL A 169 10.76 20.91 9.87
CA VAL A 169 11.90 21.37 10.68
C VAL A 169 11.63 21.25 12.19
N THR A 170 10.37 21.39 12.62
CA THR A 170 9.96 21.24 14.03
C THR A 170 9.78 19.77 14.45
N ILE A 171 9.47 18.87 13.52
CA ILE A 171 9.32 17.42 13.78
C ILE A 171 10.68 16.70 13.73
N ALA A 172 11.65 17.17 12.94
CA ALA A 172 13.01 16.63 12.91
C ALA A 172 13.66 16.44 14.31
N PRO A 173 13.59 17.39 15.26
CA PRO A 173 14.12 17.19 16.61
C PRO A 173 13.29 16.22 17.46
N LEU A 174 11.99 16.02 17.19
CA LEU A 174 11.17 14.98 17.85
C LEU A 174 11.62 13.57 17.43
N THR A 175 12.04 13.40 16.18
CA THR A 175 12.70 12.17 15.73
C THR A 175 14.07 11.97 16.39
N GLU A 176 14.86 13.02 16.64
CA GLU A 176 16.15 12.88 17.33
C GLU A 176 16.02 12.54 18.82
N ASP A 177 15.01 13.09 19.52
CA ASP A 177 14.76 12.74 20.93
C ASP A 177 14.21 11.31 21.07
N VAL A 178 13.35 10.88 20.13
CA VAL A 178 12.85 9.50 20.07
C VAL A 178 13.94 8.52 19.62
N LEU A 179 14.78 8.85 18.64
CA LEU A 179 15.91 8.02 18.20
C LEU A 179 17.06 8.02 19.22
N GLY A 180 17.23 9.10 19.98
CA GLY A 180 18.23 9.25 21.03
C GLY A 180 18.01 8.31 22.22
N GLN A 181 16.75 7.99 22.55
CA GLN A 181 16.40 6.99 23.56
C GLN A 181 16.67 5.54 23.11
N TRP A 182 16.87 5.29 21.81
CA TRP A 182 17.06 3.96 21.22
C TRP A 182 18.51 3.60 20.86
N LYS A 183 19.48 4.38 21.34
CA LYS A 183 20.92 4.15 21.14
C LYS A 183 21.48 2.77 21.55
N PRO A 184 20.88 1.94 22.43
CA PRO A 184 21.45 0.62 22.71
C PRO A 184 21.10 -0.45 21.67
N THR A 185 20.03 -0.28 20.86
CA THR A 185 19.47 -1.39 20.04
C THR A 185 19.78 -1.27 18.55
N VAL A 186 20.24 -0.12 18.07
CA VAL A 186 20.54 0.16 16.65
C VAL A 186 22.03 0.51 16.47
N LYS A 187 22.93 -0.28 17.06
CA LYS A 187 24.37 0.03 17.02
C LYS A 187 25.17 -0.67 15.91
N GLU A 188 24.51 -1.35 14.97
CA GLU A 188 25.23 -2.13 13.96
C GLU A 188 24.91 -1.85 12.48
N VAL A 189 24.02 -0.91 12.14
CA VAL A 189 23.66 -0.68 10.71
C VAL A 189 23.88 0.75 10.18
N THR A 190 24.10 1.75 11.02
CA THR A 190 24.09 3.14 10.52
C THR A 190 25.11 4.03 11.21
N GLU A 191 26.33 4.05 10.67
CA GLU A 191 27.21 5.20 10.78
C GLU A 191 27.79 5.52 9.39
N LYS A 192 27.54 6.76 8.94
CA LYS A 192 27.99 7.44 7.70
C LYS A 192 27.13 7.25 6.44
N ASN A 193 26.17 8.17 6.23
CA ASN A 193 26.04 8.96 4.98
C ASN A 193 24.74 9.78 4.82
N TRP A 194 23.76 9.69 5.71
CA TRP A 194 22.43 10.29 5.45
C TRP A 194 22.40 11.82 5.61
N GLU A 195 23.19 12.39 6.51
CA GLU A 195 23.22 13.84 6.77
C GLU A 195 23.77 14.66 5.58
N THR A 196 24.75 14.14 4.86
CA THR A 196 25.40 14.86 3.73
C THR A 196 24.52 14.86 2.46
N THR A 197 23.65 13.86 2.30
CA THR A 197 22.71 13.79 1.17
C THR A 197 21.59 14.83 1.31
N PHE A 198 21.21 15.20 2.54
CA PHE A 198 20.12 16.13 2.80
C PHE A 198 20.46 17.57 2.39
N TYR A 199 21.69 18.04 2.66
CA TYR A 199 22.10 19.42 2.37
C TYR A 199 22.48 19.66 0.90
N CYS A 200 23.08 18.68 0.21
CA CYS A 200 23.44 18.83 -1.22
C CYS A 200 22.23 18.88 -2.18
N VAL A 201 21.07 18.40 -1.75
CA VAL A 201 19.84 18.39 -2.57
C VAL A 201 19.15 19.76 -2.56
N LEU A 202 19.30 20.55 -1.50
CA LEU A 202 18.75 21.90 -1.36
C LEU A 202 19.47 22.94 -2.25
N ASP A 203 20.80 22.87 -2.36
CA ASP A 203 21.61 23.88 -3.05
C ASP A 203 21.51 23.79 -4.59
N ASN A 204 21.24 22.60 -5.12
CA ASN A 204 21.12 22.37 -6.57
C ASN A 204 19.77 22.83 -7.18
N MET A 205 18.88 23.42 -6.37
CA MET A 205 17.57 23.92 -6.82
C MET A 205 17.62 25.25 -7.61
N VAL A 206 18.76 25.96 -7.63
CA VAL A 206 18.85 27.35 -8.09
C VAL A 206 19.13 27.53 -9.61
N SER A 207 19.74 26.56 -10.32
CA SER A 207 20.48 26.94 -11.54
C SER A 207 19.82 26.78 -12.92
N GLU A 208 18.83 25.91 -13.19
CA GLU A 208 18.59 25.57 -14.62
C GLU A 208 17.11 25.45 -15.06
N PHE A 209 16.69 26.47 -15.82
CA PHE A 209 15.47 26.58 -16.62
C PHE A 209 15.77 26.28 -18.09
N GLY A 210 15.06 25.33 -18.71
CA GLY A 210 14.99 25.25 -20.17
C GLY A 210 14.36 23.97 -20.74
N GLY A 211 13.36 24.12 -21.61
CA GLY A 211 12.96 23.17 -22.67
C GLY A 211 11.78 22.22 -22.38
N GLY A 212 10.74 22.28 -23.23
CA GLY A 212 9.55 21.40 -23.19
C GLY A 212 9.56 20.29 -24.25
N ALA A 213 8.73 19.24 -24.07
CA ALA A 213 8.62 18.11 -25.00
C ALA A 213 7.16 17.58 -25.17
N ARG A 214 6.95 16.95 -26.34
CA ARG A 214 5.70 16.59 -27.03
C ARG A 214 5.30 15.13 -26.75
N VAL A 215 4.00 14.85 -26.72
CA VAL A 215 3.39 13.55 -26.36
C VAL A 215 3.43 12.54 -27.52
N VAL A 216 3.97 11.33 -27.28
CA VAL A 216 3.88 10.16 -28.18
C VAL A 216 3.40 8.97 -27.34
N TRP A 217 2.25 8.37 -27.66
CA TRP A 217 1.61 7.26 -26.91
C TRP A 217 2.31 5.92 -27.14
N ASP A 218 2.46 5.11 -26.08
CA ASP A 218 3.07 3.77 -26.18
C ASP A 218 2.08 2.75 -25.60
N MET A 219 1.84 1.67 -26.36
CA MET A 219 0.68 0.79 -26.22
C MET A 219 0.93 -0.42 -25.30
N SER A 220 -0.11 -0.88 -24.61
CA SER A 220 -0.07 -2.12 -23.82
C SER A 220 0.16 -3.35 -24.70
N ALA A 221 0.66 -4.47 -24.14
CA ALA A 221 0.83 -5.72 -24.88
C ALA A 221 -0.49 -6.22 -25.51
N GLY A 222 -1.61 -6.08 -24.80
CA GLY A 222 -2.94 -6.38 -25.34
C GLY A 222 -3.38 -5.44 -26.47
N ASP A 223 -2.92 -4.18 -26.45
CA ASP A 223 -3.21 -3.20 -27.50
C ASP A 223 -2.35 -3.47 -28.76
N ARG A 224 -1.09 -3.92 -28.58
CA ARG A 224 -0.20 -4.34 -29.67
C ARG A 224 -0.77 -5.53 -30.45
N GLU A 225 -1.36 -6.50 -29.76
CA GLU A 225 -2.00 -7.65 -30.40
C GLU A 225 -3.33 -7.29 -31.07
N ALA A 226 -4.11 -6.38 -30.47
CA ALA A 226 -5.35 -5.88 -31.04
C ALA A 226 -5.11 -5.09 -32.35
N GLU A 227 -4.07 -4.25 -32.39
CA GLU A 227 -3.70 -3.50 -33.59
C GLU A 227 -3.13 -4.42 -34.70
N ALA A 228 -2.37 -5.46 -34.33
CA ALA A 228 -1.88 -6.47 -35.25
C ALA A 228 -3.02 -7.31 -35.88
N GLN A 229 -4.15 -7.46 -35.19
CA GLN A 229 -5.33 -8.18 -35.70
C GLN A 229 -6.32 -7.27 -36.45
N ALA A 230 -6.41 -5.98 -36.12
CA ALA A 230 -7.17 -5.00 -36.90
C ALA A 230 -6.67 -4.91 -38.36
N LYS A 231 -5.38 -5.16 -38.59
CA LYS A 231 -4.80 -5.26 -39.95
C LYS A 231 -5.07 -6.58 -40.69
N LYS A 232 -5.65 -7.59 -40.03
CA LYS A 232 -5.92 -8.92 -40.61
C LYS A 232 -7.41 -9.27 -40.74
N GLY A 233 -8.31 -8.33 -40.41
CA GLY A 233 -9.74 -8.57 -40.26
C GLY A 233 -10.62 -8.29 -41.50
N GLU A 234 -10.06 -8.15 -42.69
CA GLU A 234 -10.84 -8.19 -43.94
C GLU A 234 -10.81 -9.62 -44.49
N GLU A 235 -11.73 -10.48 -44.02
CA GLU A 235 -12.33 -11.64 -44.73
C GLU A 235 -12.88 -12.66 -43.72
N GLY A 236 -14.19 -12.96 -43.82
CA GLY A 236 -14.78 -14.18 -43.24
C GLY A 236 -16.00 -13.97 -42.35
N ASP A 237 -17.18 -13.85 -42.97
CA ASP A 237 -18.50 -13.75 -42.34
C ASP A 237 -19.05 -15.18 -42.07
N GLY A 238 -19.34 -15.51 -40.81
CA GLY A 238 -19.93 -16.81 -40.44
C GLY A 238 -19.70 -17.30 -39.01
N ASN A 239 -18.72 -16.76 -38.28
CA ASN A 239 -18.38 -17.18 -36.90
C ASN A 239 -18.58 -16.07 -35.84
N GLU A 240 -19.45 -15.09 -36.14
CA GLU A 240 -19.46 -13.78 -35.51
C GLU A 240 -19.74 -13.74 -34.00
N ARG A 241 -20.54 -14.65 -33.42
CA ARG A 241 -20.86 -14.59 -31.98
C ARG A 241 -19.73 -15.13 -31.10
N ASP A 242 -19.18 -16.29 -31.46
CA ASP A 242 -18.05 -16.89 -30.75
C ASP A 242 -16.77 -16.10 -31.00
N SER A 243 -16.61 -15.50 -32.20
CA SER A 243 -15.49 -14.60 -32.49
C SER A 243 -15.61 -13.28 -31.72
N ARG A 244 -16.80 -12.69 -31.57
CA ARG A 244 -17.00 -11.47 -30.76
C ARG A 244 -16.85 -11.74 -29.26
N ALA A 245 -17.34 -12.87 -28.75
CA ALA A 245 -17.15 -13.26 -27.36
C ALA A 245 -15.67 -13.56 -27.06
N ALA A 246 -14.99 -14.30 -27.94
CA ALA A 246 -13.55 -14.56 -27.82
C ALA A 246 -12.71 -13.29 -27.99
N ALA A 247 -13.10 -12.36 -28.87
CA ALA A 247 -12.45 -11.05 -29.02
C ALA A 247 -12.70 -10.13 -27.82
N ALA A 248 -13.91 -10.13 -27.24
CA ALA A 248 -14.21 -9.39 -26.03
C ALA A 248 -13.47 -9.97 -24.81
N LEU A 249 -13.38 -11.30 -24.70
CA LEU A 249 -12.61 -11.99 -23.68
C LEU A 249 -11.11 -11.67 -23.82
N LYS A 250 -10.57 -11.71 -25.05
CA LYS A 250 -9.17 -11.32 -25.33
C LYS A 250 -8.90 -9.83 -25.14
N ARG A 251 -9.90 -8.95 -25.24
CA ARG A 251 -9.72 -7.52 -24.95
C ARG A 251 -9.73 -7.23 -23.44
N ASN A 252 -10.48 -8.01 -22.68
CA ASN A 252 -10.79 -7.74 -21.27
C ASN A 252 -10.21 -8.78 -20.29
N TRP A 253 -9.35 -9.70 -20.72
CA TRP A 253 -8.82 -10.75 -19.83
C TRP A 253 -8.04 -10.17 -18.64
N CYS A 254 -7.25 -9.11 -18.86
CA CYS A 254 -6.47 -8.46 -17.80
C CYS A 254 -7.37 -7.88 -16.70
N ILE A 255 -8.46 -7.20 -17.07
CA ILE A 255 -9.42 -6.69 -16.08
C ILE A 255 -10.19 -7.84 -15.40
N GLY A 256 -10.52 -8.89 -16.14
CA GLY A 256 -11.16 -10.09 -15.58
C GLY A 256 -10.30 -10.78 -14.52
N LEU A 257 -8.98 -10.86 -14.74
CA LEU A 257 -8.05 -11.38 -13.73
C LEU A 257 -7.94 -10.47 -12.52
N ARG A 258 -7.84 -9.14 -12.70
CA ARG A 258 -7.84 -8.19 -11.56
C ARG A 258 -9.10 -8.29 -10.72
N ILE A 259 -10.27 -8.41 -11.35
CA ILE A 259 -11.54 -8.61 -10.65
C ILE A 259 -11.53 -9.93 -9.89
N THR A 260 -11.02 -11.00 -10.50
CA THR A 260 -10.91 -12.32 -9.84
C THR A 260 -9.98 -12.25 -8.63
N GLU A 261 -8.80 -11.63 -8.76
CA GLU A 261 -7.84 -11.41 -7.69
C GLU A 261 -8.46 -10.64 -6.52
N MET A 262 -9.22 -9.57 -6.83
CA MET A 262 -9.92 -8.77 -5.82
C MET A 262 -11.00 -9.58 -5.10
N ILE A 263 -11.85 -10.31 -5.84
CA ILE A 263 -12.93 -11.13 -5.25
C ILE A 263 -12.35 -12.20 -4.32
N LEU A 264 -11.31 -12.90 -4.75
CA LEU A 264 -10.66 -13.93 -3.93
C LEU A 264 -10.05 -13.32 -2.66
N SER A 265 -9.46 -12.11 -2.76
CA SER A 265 -8.93 -11.38 -1.60
C SER A 265 -10.03 -10.97 -0.61
N VAL A 266 -11.18 -10.51 -1.10
CA VAL A 266 -12.35 -10.14 -0.27
C VAL A 266 -12.95 -11.37 0.42
N ILE A 267 -13.02 -12.51 -0.27
CA ILE A 267 -13.48 -13.76 0.35
C ILE A 267 -12.50 -14.22 1.43
N ALA A 268 -11.19 -14.23 1.13
CA ALA A 268 -10.17 -14.64 2.08
C ALA A 268 -10.19 -13.77 3.34
N ILE A 269 -10.29 -12.44 3.20
CA ILE A 269 -10.34 -11.55 4.37
C ILE A 269 -11.62 -11.73 5.20
N GLY A 270 -12.76 -11.98 4.56
CA GLY A 270 -14.00 -12.29 5.28
C GLY A 270 -13.91 -13.58 6.10
N LEU A 271 -13.26 -14.61 5.56
CA LEU A 271 -13.06 -15.89 6.24
C LEU A 271 -12.12 -15.77 7.44
N ILE A 272 -10.98 -15.07 7.30
CA ILE A 272 -10.05 -14.89 8.43
C ILE A 272 -10.66 -14.04 9.54
N VAL A 273 -11.41 -12.99 9.21
CA VAL A 273 -12.13 -12.18 10.22
C VAL A 273 -13.14 -13.03 10.98
N GLY A 274 -13.90 -13.86 10.28
CA GLY A 274 -14.81 -14.83 10.90
C GLY A 274 -14.11 -15.78 11.88
N ALA A 275 -12.92 -16.27 11.53
CA ALA A 275 -12.11 -17.12 12.40
C ALA A 275 -11.60 -16.39 13.66
N LEU A 276 -11.26 -15.11 13.55
CA LEU A 276 -10.68 -14.31 14.62
C LEU A 276 -11.68 -13.86 15.70
N TYR A 277 -13.00 -13.96 15.45
CA TYR A 277 -13.99 -13.79 16.51
C TYR A 277 -13.94 -14.90 17.56
N SER A 278 -13.26 -16.02 17.29
CA SER A 278 -13.07 -17.09 18.25
C SER A 278 -11.75 -16.93 19.02
N PRO A 279 -11.77 -16.69 20.34
CA PRO A 279 -10.55 -16.40 21.11
C PRO A 279 -9.53 -17.55 21.13
N GLN A 280 -9.93 -18.79 20.81
CA GLN A 280 -9.02 -19.93 20.70
C GLN A 280 -8.11 -19.89 19.46
N VAL A 281 -8.52 -19.16 18.41
CA VAL A 281 -7.74 -18.95 17.18
C VAL A 281 -6.83 -17.71 17.31
N VAL A 282 -7.18 -16.79 18.20
CA VAL A 282 -6.50 -15.51 18.46
C VAL A 282 -5.19 -15.66 19.27
N GLN A 283 -4.82 -16.87 19.69
CA GLN A 283 -3.48 -17.17 20.24
C GLN A 283 -2.36 -17.08 19.17
N SER A 284 -2.72 -16.79 17.91
CA SER A 284 -1.77 -16.54 16.83
C SER A 284 -0.89 -15.33 17.15
N ASP A 285 0.40 -15.42 16.83
CA ASP A 285 1.35 -14.33 17.03
C ASP A 285 0.83 -13.06 16.31
N HIS A 286 0.75 -11.93 17.01
CA HIS A 286 0.35 -10.64 16.43
C HIS A 286 1.16 -10.30 15.17
N ARG A 287 2.39 -10.80 15.09
CA ARG A 287 3.26 -10.65 13.92
C ARG A 287 2.71 -11.36 12.68
N HIS A 288 2.11 -12.53 12.86
CA HIS A 288 1.52 -13.33 11.79
C HIS A 288 0.22 -12.69 11.28
N ILE A 289 -0.64 -12.25 12.20
CA ILE A 289 -1.89 -11.54 11.88
C ILE A 289 -1.60 -10.29 11.06
N ALA A 290 -0.59 -9.50 11.46
CA ALA A 290 -0.20 -8.31 10.72
C ALA A 290 0.20 -8.62 9.27
N LEU A 291 0.92 -9.72 9.02
CA LEU A 291 1.30 -10.13 7.66
C LEU A 291 0.06 -10.54 6.84
N ILE A 292 -0.84 -11.33 7.43
CA ILE A 292 -2.06 -11.80 6.76
C ILE A 292 -2.96 -10.62 6.38
N PHE A 293 -3.22 -9.71 7.33
CA PHE A 293 -4.04 -8.52 7.10
C PHE A 293 -3.41 -7.62 6.06
N SER A 294 -2.10 -7.40 6.14
CA SER A 294 -1.36 -6.62 5.15
C SER A 294 -1.52 -7.22 3.76
N SER A 295 -1.38 -8.54 3.59
CA SER A 295 -1.53 -9.20 2.28
C SER A 295 -2.92 -9.03 1.69
N TYR A 296 -4.00 -9.29 2.43
CA TYR A 296 -5.33 -9.25 1.84
C TYR A 296 -5.82 -7.83 1.58
N SER A 297 -5.69 -6.94 2.56
CA SER A 297 -6.20 -5.58 2.47
C SER A 297 -5.42 -4.72 1.46
N SER A 298 -4.09 -4.86 1.39
CA SER A 298 -3.27 -4.13 0.41
C SER A 298 -3.68 -4.45 -1.02
N TYR A 299 -3.90 -5.73 -1.33
CA TYR A 299 -4.29 -6.13 -2.68
C TYR A 299 -5.73 -5.78 -3.02
N ILE A 300 -6.64 -5.70 -2.05
CA ILE A 300 -7.98 -5.13 -2.28
C ILE A 300 -7.86 -3.67 -2.73
N ILE A 301 -7.03 -2.86 -2.04
CA ILE A 301 -6.81 -1.45 -2.40
C ILE A 301 -6.13 -1.32 -3.77
N ILE A 302 -5.01 -2.01 -3.97
CA ILE A 302 -4.21 -1.93 -5.21
C ILE A 302 -5.04 -2.40 -6.41
N THR A 303 -5.68 -3.57 -6.33
CA THR A 303 -6.48 -4.09 -7.45
C THR A 303 -7.71 -3.21 -7.71
N GLY A 304 -8.36 -2.69 -6.67
CA GLY A 304 -9.45 -1.74 -6.79
C GLY A 304 -9.05 -0.48 -7.57
N VAL A 305 -7.92 0.13 -7.22
CA VAL A 305 -7.38 1.31 -7.93
C VAL A 305 -7.04 0.98 -9.38
N LEU A 306 -6.41 -0.15 -9.65
CA LEU A 306 -6.07 -0.57 -11.02
C LEU A 306 -7.32 -0.84 -11.87
N ILE A 307 -8.38 -1.39 -11.29
CA ILE A 307 -9.68 -1.58 -11.96
C ILE A 307 -10.30 -0.21 -12.27
N ILE A 308 -10.33 0.72 -11.31
CA ILE A 308 -10.88 2.07 -11.51
C ILE A 308 -10.10 2.80 -12.60
N ALA A 309 -8.76 2.75 -12.58
CA ALA A 309 -7.93 3.36 -13.61
C ALA A 309 -8.24 2.81 -15.01
N ARG A 310 -8.52 1.50 -15.11
CA ARG A 310 -8.94 0.86 -16.35
C ARG A 310 -10.33 1.28 -16.81
N LEU A 311 -11.28 1.45 -15.89
CA LEU A 311 -12.62 1.97 -16.18
C LEU A 311 -12.57 3.42 -16.69
N LEU A 312 -11.59 4.20 -16.23
CA LEU A 312 -11.33 5.57 -16.67
C LEU A 312 -10.56 5.64 -18.01
N GLY A 313 -10.30 4.50 -18.65
CA GLY A 313 -9.75 4.41 -20.00
C GLY A 313 -8.25 4.14 -20.07
N GLU A 314 -7.54 4.03 -18.94
CA GLU A 314 -6.10 3.80 -18.94
C GLU A 314 -5.74 2.36 -18.60
N SER A 315 -4.93 1.70 -19.43
CA SER A 315 -4.30 0.44 -19.06
C SER A 315 -2.97 0.70 -18.36
N ALA A 316 -2.79 0.12 -17.17
CA ALA A 316 -1.47 0.00 -16.57
C ALA A 316 -0.50 -0.66 -17.57
N GLY A 317 0.72 -0.14 -17.64
CA GLY A 317 1.78 -0.73 -18.46
C GLY A 317 2.01 -2.20 -18.07
N TRP A 318 2.41 -3.02 -19.04
CA TRP A 318 2.65 -4.45 -18.80
C TRP A 318 3.69 -4.70 -17.69
N ARG A 319 4.67 -3.80 -17.53
CA ARG A 319 5.73 -3.86 -16.50
C ARG A 319 5.18 -3.63 -15.09
N THR A 320 4.39 -2.57 -14.90
CA THR A 320 3.76 -2.30 -13.59
C THR A 320 2.78 -3.41 -13.25
N SER A 321 1.99 -3.87 -14.22
CA SER A 321 1.06 -4.98 -14.04
C SER A 321 1.76 -6.28 -13.57
N ILE A 322 2.90 -6.64 -14.18
CA ILE A 322 3.70 -7.78 -13.76
C ILE A 322 4.29 -7.56 -12.36
N GLY A 323 4.81 -6.37 -12.07
CA GLY A 323 5.36 -6.04 -10.75
C GLY A 323 4.33 -6.26 -9.63
N PHE A 324 3.10 -5.78 -9.82
CA PHE A 324 2.00 -6.01 -8.89
C PHE A 324 1.65 -7.50 -8.75
N SER A 325 1.62 -8.25 -9.85
CA SER A 325 1.28 -9.67 -9.78
C SER A 325 2.39 -10.52 -9.14
N ILE A 326 3.67 -10.19 -9.33
CA ILE A 326 4.80 -10.83 -8.65
C ILE A 326 4.73 -10.59 -7.14
N MET A 327 4.54 -9.34 -6.73
CA MET A 327 4.38 -9.02 -5.31
C MET A 327 3.16 -9.73 -4.72
N GLY A 328 2.07 -9.87 -5.49
CA GLY A 328 0.84 -10.54 -5.06
C GLY A 328 1.08 -12.02 -4.83
N PHE A 329 1.74 -12.68 -5.78
CA PHE A 329 2.15 -14.08 -5.63
C PHE A 329 2.97 -14.31 -4.36
N ILE A 330 3.97 -13.47 -4.09
CA ILE A 330 4.83 -13.59 -2.90
C ILE A 330 4.02 -13.40 -1.62
N MET A 331 3.24 -12.31 -1.53
CA MET A 331 2.49 -11.94 -0.33
C MET A 331 1.39 -12.95 0.02
N PHE A 332 0.67 -13.47 -0.98
CA PHE A 332 -0.38 -14.48 -0.77
C PHE A 332 0.18 -15.86 -0.46
N THR A 333 1.36 -16.20 -1.00
CA THR A 333 2.07 -17.43 -0.62
C THR A 333 2.58 -17.35 0.82
N ALA A 334 3.15 -16.22 1.22
CA ALA A 334 3.59 -15.98 2.59
C ALA A 334 2.42 -16.02 3.58
N ALA A 335 1.30 -15.36 3.26
CA ALA A 335 0.09 -15.41 4.08
C ALA A 335 -0.46 -16.83 4.21
N ALA A 336 -0.50 -17.61 3.13
CA ALA A 336 -0.94 -19.00 3.18
C ALA A 336 -0.04 -19.87 4.07
N ALA A 337 1.29 -19.73 3.94
CA ALA A 337 2.24 -20.48 4.75
C ALA A 337 2.07 -20.20 6.24
N VAL A 338 1.90 -18.93 6.59
CA VAL A 338 1.66 -18.50 7.98
C VAL A 338 0.32 -19.01 8.49
N ILE A 339 -0.76 -18.91 7.71
CA ILE A 339 -2.08 -19.43 8.09
C ILE A 339 -2.04 -20.93 8.35
N PHE A 340 -1.39 -21.72 7.49
CA PHE A 340 -1.28 -23.17 7.69
C PHE A 340 -0.42 -23.52 8.91
N TYR A 341 0.64 -22.76 9.16
CA TYR A 341 1.44 -22.91 10.37
C TYR A 341 0.62 -22.64 11.64
N ASP A 342 -0.10 -21.51 11.68
CA ASP A 342 -0.91 -21.11 12.84
C ASP A 342 -2.12 -22.04 13.04
N TRP A 343 -2.75 -22.47 11.95
CA TRP A 343 -3.81 -23.48 11.99
C TRP A 343 -3.30 -24.78 12.59
N HIS A 344 -2.19 -25.33 12.07
CA HIS A 344 -1.63 -26.60 12.55
C HIS A 344 -1.24 -26.51 14.02
N ARG A 345 -0.49 -25.47 14.40
CA ARG A 345 -0.03 -25.26 15.78
C ARG A 345 -1.21 -25.11 16.74
N SER A 346 -2.15 -24.24 16.42
CA SER A 346 -3.24 -23.87 17.34
C SER A 346 -4.29 -24.98 17.46
N TYR A 347 -4.54 -25.74 16.38
CA TYR A 347 -5.48 -26.85 16.40
C TYR A 347 -5.04 -27.97 17.36
N TYR A 348 -3.75 -28.32 17.36
CA TYR A 348 -3.22 -29.37 18.24
C TYR A 348 -2.87 -28.88 19.65
N ALA A 349 -2.66 -27.57 19.84
CA ALA A 349 -2.42 -27.00 21.17
C ALA A 349 -3.69 -26.94 22.03
N ASN A 350 -4.88 -26.85 21.41
CA ASN A 350 -6.14 -26.68 22.11
C ASN A 350 -6.82 -28.02 22.43
N LEU A 351 -7.17 -28.25 23.70
CA LEU A 351 -7.88 -29.46 24.13
C LEU A 351 -9.31 -29.58 23.58
N ARG A 352 -9.95 -28.46 23.23
CA ARG A 352 -11.31 -28.39 22.66
C ARG A 352 -11.36 -27.33 21.54
N PRO A 353 -10.83 -27.64 20.35
CA PRO A 353 -10.80 -26.68 19.26
C PRO A 353 -12.21 -26.39 18.75
N ASN A 354 -12.53 -25.11 18.54
CA ASN A 354 -13.75 -24.72 17.83
C ASN A 354 -13.59 -25.08 16.35
N LYS A 355 -14.20 -26.19 15.93
CA LYS A 355 -14.08 -26.69 14.55
C LYS A 355 -14.47 -25.64 13.51
N GLU A 356 -15.55 -24.90 13.75
CA GLU A 356 -16.03 -23.88 12.81
C GLU A 356 -14.97 -22.79 12.57
N ALA A 357 -14.34 -22.27 13.63
CA ALA A 357 -13.33 -21.23 13.51
C ALA A 357 -12.06 -21.73 12.80
N TYR A 358 -11.65 -22.97 13.07
CA TYR A 358 -10.51 -23.59 12.39
C TYR A 358 -10.81 -23.91 10.92
N ASP A 359 -12.05 -24.28 10.59
CA ASP A 359 -12.49 -24.50 9.21
C ASP A 359 -12.51 -23.19 8.42
N LEU A 360 -12.92 -22.07 9.04
CA LEU A 360 -12.81 -20.74 8.45
C LEU A 360 -11.35 -20.32 8.23
N LEU A 361 -10.48 -20.54 9.23
CA LEU A 361 -9.05 -20.21 9.14
C LEU A 361 -8.36 -20.98 7.99
N ILE A 362 -8.53 -22.30 7.93
CA ILE A 362 -7.92 -23.10 6.86
C ILE A 362 -8.53 -22.76 5.49
N SER A 363 -9.82 -22.48 5.43
CA SER A 363 -10.48 -22.04 4.19
C SER A 363 -9.86 -20.74 3.67
N SER A 364 -9.61 -19.75 4.54
CA SER A 364 -8.89 -18.53 4.17
C SER A 364 -7.50 -18.85 3.58
N GLY A 365 -6.75 -19.76 4.21
CA GLY A 365 -5.44 -20.21 3.71
C GLY A 365 -5.52 -20.85 2.32
N VAL A 366 -6.54 -21.68 2.07
CA VAL A 366 -6.79 -22.29 0.75
C VAL A 366 -7.12 -21.22 -0.30
N PHE A 367 -8.00 -20.28 0.01
CA PHE A 367 -8.29 -19.15 -0.89
C PHE A 367 -7.05 -18.31 -1.19
N SER A 368 -6.14 -18.17 -0.22
CA SER A 368 -4.85 -17.50 -0.40
C SER A 368 -3.98 -18.20 -1.44
N ILE A 369 -3.90 -19.54 -1.39
CA ILE A 369 -3.17 -20.35 -2.39
C ILE A 369 -3.81 -20.24 -3.77
N ILE A 370 -5.14 -20.32 -3.84
CA ILE A 370 -5.88 -20.16 -5.11
C ILE A 370 -5.56 -18.78 -5.70
N ASN A 371 -5.58 -17.73 -4.88
CA ASN A 371 -5.28 -16.38 -5.36
C ASN A 371 -3.81 -16.25 -5.81
N ALA A 372 -2.87 -16.86 -5.11
CA ALA A 372 -1.48 -16.93 -5.56
C ALA A 372 -1.36 -17.61 -6.94
N ALA A 373 -2.11 -18.69 -7.18
CA ALA A 373 -2.16 -19.33 -8.50
C ALA A 373 -2.75 -18.41 -9.58
N VAL A 374 -3.77 -17.61 -9.26
CA VAL A 374 -4.33 -16.59 -10.17
C VAL A 374 -3.29 -15.51 -10.50
N PHE A 375 -2.56 -15.00 -9.50
CA PHE A 375 -1.46 -14.05 -9.75
C PHE A 375 -0.39 -14.66 -10.65
N LEU A 376 -0.03 -15.92 -10.44
CA LEU A 376 0.92 -16.65 -11.28
C LEU A 376 0.41 -16.76 -12.72
N VAL A 377 -0.85 -17.14 -12.93
CA VAL A 377 -1.49 -17.15 -14.26
C VAL A 377 -1.46 -15.75 -14.90
N HIS A 378 -1.73 -14.70 -14.13
CA HIS A 378 -1.68 -13.32 -14.61
C HIS A 378 -0.26 -12.95 -15.07
N ILE A 379 0.77 -13.33 -14.31
CA ILE A 379 2.17 -13.14 -14.71
C ILE A 379 2.43 -13.81 -16.07
N PHE A 380 2.09 -15.10 -16.20
CA PHE A 380 2.32 -15.85 -17.45
C PHE A 380 1.59 -15.25 -18.65
N LEU A 381 0.35 -14.84 -18.48
CA LEU A 381 -0.44 -14.25 -19.56
C LEU A 381 0.00 -12.83 -19.91
N THR A 382 0.62 -12.09 -18.99
CA THR A 382 1.14 -10.73 -19.28
C THR A 382 2.51 -10.78 -19.97
N PHE A 383 3.28 -11.85 -19.75
CA PHE A 383 4.55 -12.07 -20.43
C PHE A 383 4.40 -12.56 -21.87
N LYS A 384 3.33 -13.29 -22.17
CA LYS A 384 3.02 -13.79 -23.50
C LYS A 384 2.37 -12.69 -24.33
#